data_AF-A0A1C3EHB6-F1
#
_entry.id   AF-A0A1C3EHB6-F1
#
_cell.length_a   1.000
_cell.length_b   1.000
_cell.length_c   1.000
_cell.angle_alpha   90.00
_cell.angle_beta   90.00
_cell.angle_gamma   90.00
#
_symmetry.space_group_name_H-M   'P 1'
#
loop_
_entity.id
_entity.type
_entity.pdbx_description
1 polymer ?
#
loop_
_entity_poly.entity_id
_entity_poly.type
_entity_poly.pdbx_seq_one_letter_code
_entity_poly.pdbx_strand_id
1 'polypeptide(L)'
;MLPIPGRYVVIALILGLILWFALTSNPQGELSRPELTSKNIRDLNSGSASNRRRAAEELIKAGQNVVPEIVTQIKQAPDRCRPLIHVLSDMTVLDENEAGEAALSAIEALTTYHHKEVADAAFDALSENFSIRRMRAIDHLSRLGAQVESVNDQFIGNSTTFEFVLLDERYTGGREGLKHLKRLNTLHVLYVSEKLDIPGEELAALRQWYPRLQISSEVNGCLGVIGAMPFGSNVVIDRIVPNSPAARVGLRPGDRILSIDDVENPTLRQMVAAISKHPPGEPVHVTILRRDEQFMSFRIRSGSDFGTGRCQCEINPSL
;
A
#
# COMPACT_ATOMS: atom_id res chain seq x y z
N MET A 1 -9.46 87.75 -3.41
CA MET A 1 -8.14 87.16 -3.10
C MET A 1 -8.29 86.28 -1.87
N LEU A 2 -8.23 84.96 -2.06
CA LEU A 2 -8.01 83.96 -1.01
C LEU A 2 -7.00 82.97 -1.61
N PRO A 3 -5.82 82.76 -1.00
CA PRO A 3 -4.76 81.97 -1.60
C PRO A 3 -5.09 80.49 -1.43
N ILE A 4 -5.14 79.74 -2.54
CA ILE A 4 -5.19 78.28 -2.49
C ILE A 4 -3.80 77.82 -2.00
N PRO A 5 -3.69 77.13 -0.85
CA PRO A 5 -2.39 76.75 -0.34
C PRO A 5 -1.81 75.63 -1.21
N GLY A 6 -0.62 75.89 -1.79
CA GLY A 6 0.09 75.01 -2.74
C GLY A 6 0.35 73.57 -2.26
N ARG A 7 0.08 73.25 -1.00
CA ARG A 7 0.13 71.88 -0.46
C ARG A 7 -0.88 70.94 -1.11
N TYR A 8 -2.07 71.42 -1.49
CA TYR A 8 -3.10 70.55 -2.09
C TYR A 8 -2.79 70.19 -3.55
N VAL A 9 -2.13 71.07 -4.29
CA VAL A 9 -1.71 70.81 -5.68
C VAL A 9 -0.58 69.79 -5.73
N VAL A 10 0.37 69.87 -4.79
CA VAL A 10 1.48 68.91 -4.70
C VAL A 10 0.97 67.52 -4.29
N ILE A 11 0.03 67.43 -3.35
CA ILE A 11 -0.57 66.16 -2.93
C ILE A 11 -1.40 65.53 -4.06
N ALA A 12 -2.15 66.32 -4.83
CA ALA A 12 -2.91 65.82 -5.98
C ALA A 12 -2.00 65.32 -7.12
N LEU A 13 -0.87 65.99 -7.37
CA LEU A 13 0.11 65.54 -8.36
C LEU A 13 0.86 64.27 -7.91
N ILE A 14 1.19 64.15 -6.62
CA ILE A 14 1.82 62.94 -6.07
C ILE A 14 0.84 61.76 -6.10
N LEU A 15 -0.43 61.96 -5.71
CA LEU A 15 -1.45 60.92 -5.79
C LEU A 15 -1.76 60.54 -7.24
N GLY A 16 -1.79 61.50 -8.17
CA GLY A 16 -1.93 61.24 -9.60
C GLY A 16 -0.76 60.45 -10.19
N LEU A 17 0.48 60.75 -9.77
CA LEU A 17 1.68 60.00 -10.15
C LEU A 17 1.72 58.60 -9.54
N ILE A 18 1.29 58.43 -8.27
CA ILE A 18 1.19 57.11 -7.63
C ILE A 18 0.09 56.28 -8.28
N LEU A 19 -1.06 56.88 -8.63
CA LEU A 19 -2.15 56.18 -9.32
C LEU A 19 -1.75 55.84 -10.76
N TRP A 20 -1.05 56.72 -11.47
CA TRP A 20 -0.50 56.45 -12.79
C TRP A 20 0.59 55.37 -12.73
N PHE A 21 1.46 55.39 -11.72
CA PHE A 21 2.47 54.34 -11.49
C PHE A 21 1.80 53.01 -11.14
N ALA A 22 0.76 52.98 -10.30
CA ALA A 22 0.00 51.77 -9.99
C ALA A 22 -0.82 51.23 -11.19
N LEU A 23 -1.23 52.10 -12.12
CA LEU A 23 -1.91 51.73 -13.37
C LEU A 23 -0.93 51.37 -14.51
N THR A 24 0.36 51.70 -14.39
CA THR A 24 1.40 51.40 -15.39
C THR A 24 2.44 50.39 -14.93
N SER A 25 2.53 50.11 -13.63
CA SER A 25 3.29 49.00 -13.07
C SER A 25 2.49 47.71 -13.24
N ASN A 26 2.35 47.27 -14.49
CA ASN A 26 2.38 45.84 -14.75
C ASN A 26 3.83 45.42 -14.46
N PRO A 27 4.12 44.73 -13.34
CA PRO A 27 5.47 44.29 -13.07
C PRO A 27 5.89 43.44 -14.26
N GLN A 28 7.03 43.79 -14.86
CA GLN A 28 7.46 43.22 -16.12
C GLN A 28 7.52 41.69 -16.05
N GLY A 29 6.73 41.02 -16.90
CA GLY A 29 7.04 39.69 -17.40
C GLY A 29 6.80 38.50 -16.47
N GLU A 30 5.92 38.61 -15.45
CA GLU A 30 5.52 37.42 -14.68
C GLU A 30 4.46 36.63 -15.47
N LEU A 31 4.89 35.53 -16.09
CA LEU A 31 4.02 34.64 -16.87
C LEU A 31 2.87 34.13 -15.98
N SER A 32 1.65 34.10 -16.53
CA SER A 32 0.51 33.51 -15.83
C SER A 32 0.73 32.00 -15.60
N ARG A 33 0.03 31.40 -14.61
CA ARG A 33 0.17 29.96 -14.31
C ARG A 33 0.02 29.05 -15.55
N PRO A 34 -0.97 29.24 -16.45
CA PRO A 34 -1.08 28.46 -17.67
C PRO A 34 0.11 28.65 -18.62
N GLU A 35 0.60 29.88 -18.77
CA GLU A 35 1.75 30.18 -19.64
C GLU A 35 3.06 29.58 -19.10
N LEU A 36 3.23 29.56 -17.77
CA LEU A 36 4.34 28.88 -17.09
C LEU A 36 4.30 27.37 -17.34
N THR A 37 3.12 26.74 -17.23
CA THR A 37 2.93 25.33 -17.53
C THR A 37 3.31 25.00 -18.97
N SER A 38 2.77 25.74 -19.95
CA SER A 38 3.07 25.51 -21.36
C SER A 38 4.56 25.76 -21.68
N LYS A 39 5.19 26.75 -21.05
CA LYS A 39 6.63 26.99 -21.18
C LYS A 39 7.44 25.82 -20.64
N ASN A 40 7.14 25.35 -19.43
CA ASN A 40 7.88 24.24 -18.81
C ASN A 40 7.71 22.96 -19.62
N ILE A 41 6.52 22.66 -20.15
CA ILE A 41 6.31 21.52 -21.05
C ILE A 41 7.20 21.59 -22.30
N ARG A 42 7.35 22.78 -22.91
CA ARG A 42 8.27 22.96 -24.04
C ARG A 42 9.73 22.77 -23.60
N ASP A 43 10.11 23.32 -22.45
CA ASP A 43 11.48 23.29 -21.92
C ASP A 43 11.96 21.86 -21.56
N LEU A 44 11.04 20.91 -21.34
CA LEU A 44 11.36 19.47 -21.18
C LEU A 44 12.08 18.86 -22.39
N ASN A 45 11.90 19.44 -23.58
CA ASN A 45 12.58 19.00 -24.80
C ASN A 45 13.78 19.90 -25.16
N SER A 46 14.19 20.81 -24.27
CA SER A 46 15.33 21.69 -24.55
C SER A 46 16.65 20.90 -24.63
N GLY A 47 17.62 21.39 -25.41
CA GLY A 47 18.96 20.78 -25.47
C GLY A 47 19.75 20.88 -24.15
N SER A 48 19.38 21.81 -23.26
CA SER A 48 20.05 22.03 -21.97
C SER A 48 19.48 21.14 -20.88
N ALA A 49 20.32 20.26 -20.31
CA ALA A 49 19.93 19.39 -19.20
C ALA A 49 19.45 20.18 -17.97
N SER A 50 20.04 21.36 -17.70
CA SER A 50 19.63 22.22 -16.60
C SER A 50 18.21 22.78 -16.80
N ASN A 51 17.86 23.16 -18.03
CA ASN A 51 16.52 23.67 -18.34
C ASN A 51 15.48 22.56 -18.26
N ARG A 52 15.78 21.36 -18.78
CA ARG A 52 14.88 20.19 -18.65
C ARG A 52 14.60 19.86 -17.18
N ARG A 53 15.65 19.82 -16.34
CA ARG A 53 15.51 19.53 -14.91
C ARG A 53 14.66 20.58 -14.18
N ARG A 54 14.95 21.87 -14.40
CA ARG A 54 14.17 22.97 -13.81
C ARG A 54 12.71 22.91 -14.25
N ALA A 55 12.45 22.65 -15.52
CA ALA A 55 11.10 22.54 -16.05
C ALA A 55 10.33 21.38 -15.39
N ALA A 56 10.98 20.21 -15.24
CA ALA A 56 10.39 19.07 -14.53
C ALA A 56 10.05 19.42 -13.07
N GLU A 57 10.99 20.02 -12.33
CA GLU A 57 10.79 20.43 -10.93
C GLU A 57 9.61 21.40 -10.77
N GLU A 58 9.48 22.38 -11.67
CA GLU A 58 8.36 23.34 -11.64
C GLU A 58 7.01 22.71 -12.00
N LEU A 59 6.98 21.74 -12.93
CA LEU A 59 5.77 20.98 -13.23
C LEU A 59 5.33 20.11 -12.05
N ILE A 60 6.27 19.45 -11.37
CA ILE A 60 5.98 18.66 -10.17
C ILE A 60 5.39 19.55 -9.06
N LYS A 61 5.99 20.73 -8.82
CA LYS A 61 5.48 21.71 -7.84
C LYS A 61 4.10 22.25 -8.18
N ALA A 62 3.72 22.27 -9.46
CA ALA A 62 2.39 22.72 -9.88
C ALA A 62 1.26 21.74 -9.45
N GLY A 63 1.61 20.51 -9.07
CA GLY A 63 0.68 19.53 -8.51
C GLY A 63 -0.34 19.01 -9.53
N GLN A 64 -1.48 18.51 -9.03
CA GLN A 64 -2.46 17.76 -9.84
C GLN A 64 -3.01 18.51 -11.06
N ASN A 65 -3.09 19.83 -11.00
CA ASN A 65 -3.71 20.66 -12.05
C ASN A 65 -2.95 20.60 -13.38
N VAL A 66 -1.69 20.18 -13.36
CA VAL A 66 -0.84 20.07 -14.55
C VAL A 66 -1.07 18.77 -15.32
N VAL A 67 -1.58 17.73 -14.66
CA VAL A 67 -1.67 16.38 -15.22
C VAL A 67 -2.53 16.32 -16.49
N PRO A 68 -3.72 16.95 -16.57
CA PRO A 68 -4.54 16.92 -17.79
C PRO A 68 -3.86 17.57 -19.00
N GLU A 69 -3.11 18.66 -18.77
CA GLU A 69 -2.38 19.35 -19.83
C GLU A 69 -1.21 18.49 -20.32
N ILE A 70 -0.45 17.88 -19.41
CA ILE A 70 0.63 16.94 -19.77
C ILE A 70 0.08 15.79 -20.63
N VAL A 71 -1.03 15.17 -20.22
CA VAL A 71 -1.69 14.09 -20.98
C VAL A 71 -2.15 14.57 -22.35
N THR A 72 -2.68 15.79 -22.44
CA THR A 72 -3.09 16.38 -23.71
C THR A 72 -1.90 16.55 -24.66
N GLN A 73 -0.76 17.03 -24.15
CA GLN A 73 0.47 17.21 -24.93
C GLN A 73 1.08 15.87 -25.37
N ILE A 74 1.04 14.84 -24.53
CA ILE A 74 1.44 13.47 -24.89
C ILE A 74 0.61 12.96 -26.10
N LYS A 75 -0.71 13.19 -26.08
CA LYS A 75 -1.61 12.76 -27.17
C LYS A 75 -1.41 13.58 -28.45
N GLN A 76 -1.06 14.86 -28.34
CA GLN A 76 -0.83 15.74 -29.48
C GLN A 76 0.53 15.51 -30.16
N ALA A 77 1.56 15.13 -29.40
CA ALA A 77 2.90 14.85 -29.90
C ALA A 77 3.46 13.54 -29.33
N PRO A 78 2.95 12.37 -29.79
CA PRO A 78 3.35 11.06 -29.27
C PRO A 78 4.86 10.79 -29.32
N ASP A 79 5.55 11.25 -30.37
CA ASP A 79 7.01 11.11 -30.56
C ASP A 79 7.84 11.86 -29.49
N ARG A 80 7.20 12.72 -28.69
CA ARG A 80 7.83 13.51 -27.62
C ARG A 80 7.26 13.19 -26.24
N CYS A 81 6.63 12.02 -26.09
CA CYS A 81 5.95 11.63 -24.86
C CYS A 81 6.91 11.32 -23.70
N ARG A 82 8.12 10.80 -23.95
CA ARG A 82 9.01 10.27 -22.90
C ARG A 82 9.32 11.27 -21.77
N PRO A 83 9.75 12.52 -22.02
CA PRO A 83 9.99 13.48 -20.93
C PRO A 83 8.73 13.81 -20.13
N LEU A 84 7.57 13.86 -20.79
CA LEU A 84 6.30 14.14 -20.14
C LEU A 84 5.84 12.97 -19.26
N ILE A 85 5.99 11.74 -19.75
CA ILE A 85 5.72 10.51 -18.98
C ILE A 85 6.70 10.41 -17.80
N HIS A 86 7.96 10.77 -17.97
CA HIS A 86 8.93 10.81 -16.86
C HIS A 86 8.51 11.79 -15.77
N VAL A 87 8.01 12.98 -16.12
CA VAL A 87 7.48 13.94 -15.13
C VAL A 87 6.28 13.35 -14.39
N LEU A 88 5.33 12.73 -15.08
CA LEU A 88 4.22 12.03 -14.42
C LEU A 88 4.73 10.92 -13.49
N SER A 89 5.73 10.16 -13.95
CA SER A 89 6.34 9.07 -13.18
C SER A 89 6.99 9.60 -11.90
N ASP A 90 7.75 10.69 -12.00
CA ASP A 90 8.34 11.40 -10.86
C ASP A 90 7.25 11.91 -9.91
N MET A 91 6.12 12.42 -10.42
CA MET A 91 4.99 12.83 -9.58
C MET A 91 4.38 11.63 -8.81
N THR A 92 4.27 10.46 -9.43
CA THR A 92 3.78 9.24 -8.73
C THR A 92 4.70 8.80 -7.60
N VAL A 93 5.98 9.17 -7.69
CA VAL A 93 6.98 8.89 -6.67
C VAL A 93 6.94 10.02 -5.64
N LEU A 94 7.12 11.28 -6.03
CA LEU A 94 7.39 12.37 -5.10
C LEU A 94 6.17 12.86 -4.30
N ASP A 95 4.95 12.64 -4.78
CA ASP A 95 3.72 13.10 -4.12
C ASP A 95 2.79 11.92 -3.78
N GLU A 96 2.41 11.77 -2.51
CA GLU A 96 1.45 10.75 -2.05
C GLU A 96 0.00 11.25 -2.02
N ASN A 97 -0.22 12.52 -2.36
CA ASN A 97 -1.53 13.14 -2.35
C ASN A 97 -2.19 13.08 -3.75
N GLU A 98 -3.16 13.96 -3.99
CA GLU A 98 -3.98 13.98 -5.20
C GLU A 98 -3.16 14.08 -6.49
N ALA A 99 -2.00 14.76 -6.49
CA ALA A 99 -1.17 14.90 -7.68
C ALA A 99 -0.49 13.58 -8.10
N GLY A 100 -0.01 12.79 -7.13
CA GLY A 100 0.58 11.49 -7.40
C GLY A 100 -0.44 10.47 -7.88
N GLU A 101 -1.63 10.45 -7.29
CA GLU A 101 -2.74 9.59 -7.73
C GLU A 101 -3.24 9.99 -9.13
N ALA A 102 -3.38 11.30 -9.40
CA ALA A 102 -3.75 11.79 -10.72
C ALA A 102 -2.71 11.40 -11.79
N ALA A 103 -1.43 11.56 -11.48
CA ALA A 103 -0.34 11.17 -12.37
C ALA A 103 -0.30 9.65 -12.59
N LEU A 104 -0.52 8.85 -11.55
CA LEU A 104 -0.59 7.40 -11.65
C LEU A 104 -1.74 6.95 -12.56
N SER A 105 -2.94 7.46 -12.30
CA SER A 105 -4.12 7.15 -13.11
C SER A 105 -3.93 7.56 -14.58
N ALA A 106 -3.25 8.68 -14.83
CA ALA A 106 -2.90 9.11 -16.17
C ALA A 106 -1.94 8.14 -16.86
N ILE A 107 -0.88 7.68 -16.20
CA ILE A 107 0.07 6.71 -16.77
C ILE A 107 -0.63 5.37 -17.03
N GLU A 108 -1.45 4.87 -16.10
CA GLU A 108 -2.23 3.64 -16.28
C GLU A 108 -3.17 3.73 -17.50
N ALA A 109 -3.82 4.88 -17.71
CA ALA A 109 -4.64 5.07 -18.91
C ALA A 109 -3.82 5.08 -20.20
N LEU A 110 -2.57 5.57 -20.15
CA LEU A 110 -1.69 5.63 -21.31
C LEU A 110 -1.13 4.26 -21.73
N THR A 111 -1.06 3.26 -20.84
CA THR A 111 -0.60 1.91 -21.22
C THR A 111 -1.51 1.20 -22.22
N THR A 112 -2.77 1.60 -22.30
CA THR A 112 -3.75 1.05 -23.27
C THR A 112 -3.97 1.98 -24.46
N TYR A 113 -3.17 3.05 -24.59
CA TYR A 113 -3.29 4.00 -25.68
C TYR A 113 -2.85 3.40 -27.02
N HIS A 114 -3.52 3.77 -28.11
CA HIS A 114 -3.30 3.18 -29.43
C HIS A 114 -1.91 3.44 -30.04
N HIS A 115 -1.21 4.50 -29.60
CA HIS A 115 0.13 4.79 -30.07
C HIS A 115 1.18 3.98 -29.30
N LYS A 116 1.89 3.09 -30.00
CA LYS A 116 2.83 2.14 -29.39
C LYS A 116 3.89 2.80 -28.51
N GLU A 117 4.55 3.86 -28.98
CA GLU A 117 5.61 4.52 -28.20
C GLU A 117 5.11 5.11 -26.87
N VAL A 118 3.86 5.58 -26.84
CA VAL A 118 3.24 6.14 -25.63
C VAL A 118 2.90 5.01 -24.66
N ALA A 119 2.33 3.92 -25.16
CA ALA A 119 1.99 2.76 -24.35
C ALA A 119 3.25 2.10 -23.75
N ASP A 120 4.29 1.91 -24.56
CA ASP A 120 5.57 1.34 -24.13
C ASP A 120 6.25 2.25 -23.09
N ALA A 121 6.32 3.56 -23.33
CA ALA A 121 6.92 4.50 -22.37
C ALA A 121 6.14 4.57 -21.05
N ALA A 122 4.80 4.49 -21.09
CA ALA A 122 3.97 4.44 -19.89
C ALA A 122 4.19 3.12 -19.13
N PHE A 123 4.27 1.99 -19.84
CA PHE A 123 4.55 0.69 -19.24
C PHE A 123 5.94 0.64 -18.59
N ASP A 124 6.97 1.16 -19.26
CA ASP A 124 8.33 1.26 -18.73
C ASP A 124 8.35 2.09 -17.43
N ALA A 125 7.70 3.26 -17.44
CA ALA A 125 7.62 4.14 -16.28
C ALA A 125 6.94 3.48 -15.06
N LEU A 126 5.87 2.69 -15.29
CA LEU A 126 5.26 1.90 -14.22
C LEU A 126 6.23 0.81 -13.73
N SER A 127 6.89 0.11 -14.65
CA SER A 127 7.77 -1.01 -14.32
C SER A 127 8.99 -0.57 -13.49
N GLU A 128 9.62 0.55 -13.87
CA GLU A 128 10.80 1.10 -13.17
C GLU A 128 10.49 1.49 -11.72
N ASN A 129 9.34 2.12 -11.49
CA ASN A 129 8.96 2.62 -10.17
C ASN A 129 8.12 1.65 -9.35
N PHE A 130 7.97 0.40 -9.82
CA PHE A 130 7.15 -0.60 -9.15
C PHE A 130 7.53 -0.77 -7.67
N SER A 131 8.80 -1.02 -7.38
CA SER A 131 9.29 -1.29 -6.01
C SER A 131 9.06 -0.12 -5.06
N ILE A 132 9.30 1.11 -5.52
CA ILE A 132 9.14 2.32 -4.70
C ILE A 132 7.67 2.58 -4.40
N ARG A 133 6.79 2.43 -5.39
CA ARG A 133 5.35 2.65 -5.22
C ARG A 133 4.71 1.60 -4.33
N ARG A 134 5.17 0.35 -4.42
CA ARG A 134 4.81 -0.72 -3.46
C ARG A 134 5.26 -0.35 -2.04
N MET A 135 6.52 0.04 -1.87
CA MET A 135 7.06 0.43 -0.56
C MET A 135 6.27 1.57 0.09
N ARG A 136 5.91 2.60 -0.68
CA ARG A 136 5.07 3.71 -0.19
C ARG A 136 3.64 3.32 0.13
N ALA A 137 3.03 2.43 -0.66
CA ALA A 137 1.72 1.90 -0.32
C ALA A 137 1.75 1.15 1.02
N ILE A 138 2.78 0.32 1.25
CA ILE A 138 2.96 -0.39 2.52
C ILE A 138 3.10 0.61 3.67
N ASP A 139 3.95 1.62 3.52
CA ASP A 139 4.12 2.67 4.53
C ASP A 139 2.81 3.43 4.82
N HIS A 140 2.08 3.82 3.77
CA HIS A 140 0.82 4.53 3.90
C HIS A 140 -0.26 3.66 4.58
N LEU A 141 -0.42 2.41 4.13
CA LEU A 141 -1.31 1.42 4.76
C LEU A 141 -0.96 1.21 6.24
N SER A 142 0.34 1.14 6.56
CA SER A 142 0.82 0.99 7.94
C SER A 142 0.49 2.20 8.80
N ARG A 143 0.64 3.42 8.28
CA ARG A 143 0.22 4.67 8.95
C ARG A 143 -1.29 4.72 9.19
N LEU A 144 -2.07 4.12 8.31
CA LEU A 144 -3.51 3.95 8.46
C LEU A 144 -3.88 2.79 9.40
N GLY A 145 -2.92 2.10 10.01
CA GLY A 145 -3.16 1.01 10.96
C GLY A 145 -3.34 -0.37 10.33
N ALA A 146 -3.21 -0.50 9.01
CA ALA A 146 -3.16 -1.81 8.36
C ALA A 146 -1.81 -2.50 8.64
N GLN A 147 -1.81 -3.83 8.67
CA GLN A 147 -0.57 -4.60 8.73
C GLN A 147 -0.39 -5.33 7.40
N VAL A 148 0.80 -5.22 6.82
CA VAL A 148 1.17 -5.88 5.58
C VAL A 148 2.32 -6.82 5.86
N GLU A 149 2.10 -8.10 5.65
CA GLU A 149 3.11 -9.15 5.87
C GLU A 149 3.44 -9.83 4.54
N SER A 150 4.70 -10.22 4.36
CA SER A 150 5.17 -10.95 3.18
C SER A 150 5.75 -12.28 3.63
N VAL A 151 5.17 -13.38 3.15
CA VAL A 151 5.65 -14.75 3.41
C VAL A 151 6.40 -15.24 2.18
N ASN A 152 7.63 -15.68 2.38
CA ASN A 152 8.43 -16.31 1.33
C ASN A 152 8.37 -17.83 1.51
N ASP A 153 7.61 -18.52 0.65
CA ASP A 153 7.61 -19.97 0.61
C ASP A 153 8.84 -20.45 -0.19
N GLN A 154 9.81 -21.01 0.52
CA GLN A 154 11.01 -21.61 -0.06
C GLN A 154 10.78 -23.11 -0.26
N PHE A 155 10.04 -23.46 -1.31
CA PHE A 155 9.99 -24.85 -1.77
C PHE A 155 11.14 -25.12 -2.75
N ILE A 156 11.62 -26.37 -2.80
CA ILE A 156 12.76 -26.84 -3.60
C ILE A 156 12.81 -26.14 -4.97
N GLY A 157 13.72 -25.17 -5.13
CA GLY A 157 14.02 -24.49 -6.38
C GLY A 157 13.13 -23.31 -6.81
N ASN A 158 11.98 -23.06 -6.15
CA ASN A 158 11.07 -21.95 -6.48
C ASN A 158 10.68 -21.17 -5.22
N SER A 159 11.05 -19.89 -5.17
CA SER A 159 10.59 -18.94 -4.15
C SER A 159 9.32 -18.25 -4.65
N THR A 160 8.20 -18.44 -3.95
CA THR A 160 6.97 -17.67 -4.21
C THR A 160 6.70 -16.78 -3.01
N THR A 161 6.57 -15.47 -3.26
CA THR A 161 6.23 -14.50 -2.21
C THR A 161 4.72 -14.26 -2.22
N PHE A 162 4.09 -14.40 -1.07
CA PHE A 162 2.69 -14.09 -0.85
C PHE A 162 2.58 -12.91 0.12
N GLU A 163 1.74 -11.94 -0.22
CA GLU A 163 1.37 -10.87 0.70
C GLU A 163 0.01 -11.13 1.32
N PHE A 164 -0.09 -10.82 2.60
CA PHE A 164 -1.34 -10.80 3.32
C PHE A 164 -1.49 -9.45 4.01
N VAL A 165 -2.72 -8.92 4.01
CA VAL A 165 -3.03 -7.66 4.66
C VAL A 165 -4.07 -7.88 5.73
N LEU A 166 -3.90 -7.21 6.87
CA LEU A 166 -4.91 -7.10 7.91
C LEU A 166 -5.43 -5.68 8.02
N LEU A 167 -6.75 -5.61 8.19
CA LEU A 167 -7.47 -4.47 8.70
C LEU A 167 -8.21 -4.89 9.99
N ASP A 168 -7.71 -4.41 11.15
CA ASP A 168 -8.37 -4.53 12.45
C ASP A 168 -8.90 -3.16 12.92
N GLU A 169 -9.40 -3.04 14.15
CA GLU A 169 -9.96 -1.79 14.68
C GLU A 169 -8.97 -0.60 14.71
N ARG A 170 -7.66 -0.84 14.54
CA ARG A 170 -6.67 0.22 14.40
C ARG A 170 -6.67 0.82 12.99
N TYR A 171 -7.26 0.13 12.02
CA TYR A 171 -7.34 0.62 10.65
C TYR A 171 -8.31 1.81 10.54
N THR A 172 -7.79 2.98 10.18
CA THR A 172 -8.56 4.23 10.03
C THR A 172 -8.67 4.71 8.59
N GLY A 173 -8.18 3.93 7.62
CA GLY A 173 -8.11 4.33 6.22
C GLY A 173 -9.43 4.36 5.46
N GLY A 174 -10.47 3.72 6.01
CA GLY A 174 -11.77 3.58 5.36
C GLY A 174 -11.65 3.07 3.91
N ARG A 175 -12.52 3.58 3.04
CA ARG A 175 -12.55 3.24 1.60
C ARG A 175 -11.32 3.73 0.85
N GLU A 176 -10.89 4.96 1.09
CA GLU A 176 -9.78 5.58 0.35
C GLU A 176 -8.47 4.81 0.58
N GLY A 177 -8.22 4.37 1.82
CA GLY A 177 -7.05 3.56 2.14
C GLY A 177 -6.97 2.23 1.38
N LEU A 178 -8.12 1.62 1.04
CA LEU A 178 -8.15 0.34 0.30
C LEU A 178 -7.58 0.47 -1.11
N LYS A 179 -7.58 1.66 -1.70
CA LYS A 179 -7.03 1.89 -3.04
C LYS A 179 -5.53 1.59 -3.10
N HIS A 180 -4.80 1.77 -1.99
CA HIS A 180 -3.37 1.48 -1.92
C HIS A 180 -3.06 -0.01 -1.98
N LEU A 181 -4.04 -0.89 -1.69
CA LEU A 181 -3.88 -2.34 -1.83
C LEU A 181 -3.50 -2.72 -3.27
N LYS A 182 -3.96 -1.98 -4.29
CA LYS A 182 -3.59 -2.16 -5.71
C LYS A 182 -2.08 -2.24 -5.98
N ARG A 183 -1.29 -1.59 -5.12
CA ARG A 183 0.17 -1.51 -5.28
C ARG A 183 0.89 -2.73 -4.70
N LEU A 184 0.15 -3.65 -4.08
CA LEU A 184 0.61 -4.93 -3.55
C LEU A 184 0.34 -6.02 -4.60
N ASN A 185 1.31 -6.31 -5.48
CA ASN A 185 1.12 -7.22 -6.61
C ASN A 185 1.01 -8.70 -6.24
N THR A 186 1.30 -9.06 -4.98
CA THR A 186 1.25 -10.43 -4.49
C THR A 186 0.21 -10.63 -3.38
N LEU A 187 -0.73 -9.69 -3.23
CA LEU A 187 -1.81 -9.78 -2.25
C LEU A 187 -2.70 -11.02 -2.52
N HIS A 188 -2.69 -11.96 -1.58
CA HIS A 188 -3.43 -13.21 -1.67
C HIS A 188 -4.58 -13.31 -0.67
N VAL A 189 -4.41 -12.79 0.54
CA VAL A 189 -5.44 -12.79 1.58
C VAL A 189 -5.55 -11.41 2.20
N LEU A 190 -6.78 -10.93 2.35
CA LEU A 190 -7.14 -9.74 3.08
C LEU A 190 -8.01 -10.14 4.28
N TYR A 191 -7.49 -9.94 5.48
CA TYR A 191 -8.22 -10.12 6.73
C TYR A 191 -8.90 -8.81 7.10
N VAL A 192 -10.22 -8.84 7.34
CA VAL A 192 -11.01 -7.66 7.69
C VAL A 192 -11.85 -7.97 8.92
N SER A 193 -11.54 -7.33 10.05
CA SER A 193 -12.34 -7.49 11.27
C SER A 193 -13.81 -7.12 11.03
N GLU A 194 -14.74 -7.94 11.52
CA GLU A 194 -16.19 -7.68 11.42
C GLU A 194 -16.63 -6.39 12.12
N LYS A 195 -15.78 -5.86 13.01
CA LYS A 195 -16.03 -4.60 13.72
C LYS A 195 -15.72 -3.38 12.88
N LEU A 196 -15.04 -3.54 11.74
CA LEU A 196 -14.80 -2.46 10.80
C LEU A 196 -16.04 -2.27 9.90
N ASP A 197 -16.53 -1.03 9.84
CA ASP A 197 -17.61 -0.64 8.95
C ASP A 197 -17.08 -0.39 7.52
N ILE A 198 -16.61 -1.46 6.87
CA ILE A 198 -16.21 -1.43 5.45
C ILE A 198 -17.33 -2.07 4.63
N PRO A 199 -17.99 -1.33 3.73
CA PRO A 199 -19.08 -1.87 2.92
C PRO A 199 -18.61 -3.05 2.05
N GLY A 200 -19.48 -4.06 1.94
CA GLY A 200 -19.18 -5.27 1.18
C GLY A 200 -18.89 -5.01 -0.30
N GLU A 201 -19.48 -3.97 -0.91
CA GLU A 201 -19.18 -3.60 -2.30
C GLU A 201 -17.73 -3.14 -2.49
N GLU A 202 -17.13 -2.49 -1.50
CA GLU A 202 -15.74 -2.02 -1.57
C GLU A 202 -14.77 -3.20 -1.49
N LEU A 203 -15.04 -4.16 -0.61
CA LEU A 203 -14.29 -5.41 -0.52
C LEU A 203 -14.44 -6.25 -1.80
N ALA A 204 -15.65 -6.29 -2.37
CA ALA A 204 -15.89 -6.98 -3.62
C ALA A 204 -15.15 -6.34 -4.81
N ALA A 205 -15.03 -5.00 -4.84
CA ALA A 205 -14.30 -4.28 -5.88
C ALA A 205 -12.82 -4.67 -5.95
N LEU A 206 -12.20 -5.03 -4.82
CA LEU A 206 -10.81 -5.51 -4.79
C LEU A 206 -10.57 -6.76 -5.64
N ARG A 207 -11.59 -7.62 -5.81
CA ARG A 207 -11.49 -8.83 -6.65
C ARG A 207 -11.33 -8.52 -8.13
N GLN A 208 -11.64 -7.30 -8.58
CA GLN A 208 -11.36 -6.88 -9.95
C GLN A 208 -9.85 -6.79 -10.21
N TRP A 209 -9.08 -6.39 -9.20
CA TRP A 209 -7.62 -6.29 -9.28
C TRP A 209 -6.94 -7.59 -8.87
N TYR A 210 -7.57 -8.33 -7.95
CA TYR A 210 -7.06 -9.59 -7.41
C TYR A 210 -8.11 -10.71 -7.52
N PRO A 211 -8.24 -11.36 -8.69
CA PRO A 211 -9.27 -12.39 -8.90
C PRO A 211 -9.18 -13.58 -7.93
N ARG A 212 -7.99 -13.84 -7.36
CA ARG A 212 -7.72 -14.92 -6.39
C ARG A 212 -7.72 -14.45 -4.94
N LEU A 213 -8.05 -13.18 -4.67
CA LEU A 213 -8.05 -12.62 -3.32
C LEU A 213 -9.07 -13.33 -2.44
N GLN A 214 -8.57 -13.91 -1.36
CA GLN A 214 -9.39 -14.43 -0.27
C GLN A 214 -9.63 -13.29 0.72
N ILE A 215 -10.90 -13.03 1.04
CA ILE A 215 -11.26 -12.05 2.06
C ILE A 215 -11.84 -12.84 3.23
N SER A 216 -11.23 -12.72 4.40
CA SER A 216 -11.62 -13.45 5.61
C SER A 216 -11.96 -12.46 6.71
N SER A 217 -13.09 -12.64 7.37
CA SER A 217 -13.41 -11.92 8.61
C SER A 217 -12.95 -12.66 9.87
N GLU A 218 -12.68 -13.95 9.74
CA GLU A 218 -12.21 -14.80 10.81
C GLU A 218 -10.69 -14.66 10.94
N VAL A 219 -10.24 -14.02 12.02
CA VAL A 219 -8.88 -14.22 12.50
C VAL A 219 -8.88 -15.56 13.22
N ASN A 220 -8.62 -16.62 12.47
CA ASN A 220 -8.47 -17.94 13.06
C ASN A 220 -7.35 -17.92 14.10
N GLY A 221 -7.64 -18.43 15.30
CA GLY A 221 -6.63 -18.63 16.32
C GLY A 221 -5.52 -19.53 15.81
N CYS A 222 -4.34 -19.38 16.40
CA CYS A 222 -3.18 -20.17 16.06
C CYS A 222 -2.41 -20.57 17.33
N LEU A 223 -1.64 -21.65 17.25
CA LEU A 223 -0.73 -22.03 18.34
C LEU A 223 0.75 -21.89 17.97
N GLY A 224 1.09 -21.83 16.67
CA GLY A 224 2.49 -21.74 16.21
C GLY A 224 3.22 -23.08 16.20
N VAL A 225 2.51 -24.13 15.77
CA VAL A 225 3.02 -25.50 15.61
C VAL A 225 3.11 -25.81 14.11
N ILE A 226 4.26 -26.30 13.65
CA ILE A 226 4.54 -26.68 12.25
C ILE A 226 4.76 -28.19 12.17
N GLY A 227 4.21 -28.78 11.11
CA GLY A 227 4.61 -30.08 10.57
C GLY A 227 3.68 -31.24 10.88
N ALA A 228 3.41 -31.98 9.81
CA ALA A 228 2.87 -33.32 9.82
C ALA A 228 3.81 -34.20 9.00
N MET A 229 4.40 -35.20 9.64
CA MET A 229 4.76 -36.44 8.95
C MET A 229 3.78 -37.52 9.44
N PRO A 230 3.11 -38.26 8.55
CA PRO A 230 2.22 -39.32 8.97
C PRO A 230 3.03 -40.47 9.60
N PHE A 231 2.99 -40.58 10.93
CA PHE A 231 3.27 -41.82 11.66
C PHE A 231 1.93 -42.36 12.20
N GLY A 232 1.09 -42.89 11.30
CA GLY A 232 -0.23 -43.40 11.65
C GLY A 232 -1.26 -42.29 11.91
N SER A 233 -2.01 -42.38 13.01
CA SER A 233 -3.16 -41.52 13.34
C SER A 233 -2.83 -40.28 14.19
N ASN A 234 -1.59 -40.13 14.67
CA ASN A 234 -1.25 -39.16 15.71
C ASN A 234 -0.46 -37.97 15.15
N VAL A 235 -0.80 -36.76 15.58
CA VAL A 235 -0.04 -35.55 15.24
C VAL A 235 1.16 -35.43 16.17
N VAL A 236 2.36 -35.36 15.59
CA VAL A 236 3.61 -35.10 16.31
C VAL A 236 4.15 -33.75 15.87
N ILE A 237 4.48 -32.91 16.84
CA ILE A 237 5.02 -31.57 16.59
C ILE A 237 6.41 -31.72 15.96
N ASP A 238 6.59 -31.22 14.73
CA ASP A 238 7.90 -31.18 14.08
C ASP A 238 8.67 -29.93 14.51
N ARG A 239 8.02 -28.77 14.42
CA ARG A 239 8.64 -27.47 14.68
C ARG A 239 7.69 -26.55 15.46
N ILE A 240 8.27 -25.62 16.20
CA ILE A 240 7.53 -24.59 16.94
C ILE A 240 8.04 -23.24 16.50
N VAL A 241 7.10 -22.36 16.15
CA VAL A 241 7.38 -20.98 15.77
C VAL A 241 7.93 -20.24 16.99
N PRO A 242 9.11 -19.60 16.91
CA PRO A 242 9.66 -18.83 18.02
C PRO A 242 8.68 -17.75 18.52
N ASN A 243 8.64 -17.53 19.84
CA ASN A 243 7.76 -16.56 20.51
C ASN A 243 6.25 -16.79 20.36
N SER A 244 5.82 -17.95 19.83
CA SER A 244 4.42 -18.31 19.67
C SER A 244 3.71 -18.72 20.97
N PRO A 245 2.36 -18.86 20.99
CA PRO A 245 1.66 -19.43 22.13
C PRO A 245 2.19 -20.81 22.55
N ALA A 246 2.45 -21.70 21.58
CA ALA A 246 3.04 -23.01 21.83
C ALA A 246 4.42 -22.91 22.47
N ALA A 247 5.27 -22.01 21.96
CA ALA A 247 6.60 -21.78 22.53
C ALA A 247 6.52 -21.26 23.98
N ARG A 248 5.59 -20.33 24.24
CA ARG A 248 5.41 -19.71 25.57
C ARG A 248 4.99 -20.69 26.66
N VAL A 249 4.22 -21.72 26.29
CA VAL A 249 3.83 -22.79 27.24
C VAL A 249 4.84 -23.93 27.29
N GLY A 250 5.92 -23.87 26.50
CA GLY A 250 6.99 -24.86 26.52
C GLY A 250 6.67 -26.17 25.80
N LEU A 251 5.78 -26.14 24.80
CA LEU A 251 5.71 -27.23 23.82
C LEU A 251 7.06 -27.38 23.12
N ARG A 252 7.36 -28.59 22.62
CA ARG A 252 8.65 -28.92 21.98
C ARG A 252 8.46 -29.79 20.74
N PRO A 253 9.39 -29.71 19.76
CA PRO A 253 9.55 -30.74 18.75
C PRO A 253 9.59 -32.16 19.35
N GLY A 254 8.79 -33.06 18.79
CA GLY A 254 8.64 -34.44 19.24
C GLY A 254 7.53 -34.68 20.26
N ASP A 255 6.83 -33.64 20.74
CA ASP A 255 5.62 -33.81 21.54
C ASP A 255 4.49 -34.39 20.64
N ARG A 256 3.81 -35.43 21.12
CA ARG A 256 2.67 -36.04 20.43
C ARG A 256 1.37 -35.50 20.98
N ILE A 257 0.50 -34.98 20.13
CA ILE A 257 -0.81 -34.45 20.52
C ILE A 257 -1.79 -35.61 20.70
N LEU A 258 -2.32 -35.72 21.91
CA LEU A 258 -3.31 -36.72 22.32
C LEU A 258 -4.73 -36.17 22.29
N SER A 259 -4.93 -34.89 22.62
CA SER A 259 -6.22 -34.22 22.47
C SER A 259 -6.07 -32.72 22.25
N ILE A 260 -7.06 -32.15 21.54
CA ILE A 260 -7.28 -30.71 21.42
C ILE A 260 -8.75 -30.44 21.70
N ASP A 261 -9.03 -29.73 22.77
CA ASP A 261 -10.36 -29.56 23.37
C ASP A 261 -11.07 -30.93 23.48
N ASP A 262 -12.23 -31.07 22.84
CA ASP A 262 -13.05 -32.29 22.87
C ASP A 262 -12.65 -33.33 21.79
N VAL A 263 -11.61 -33.07 21.00
CA VAL A 263 -11.15 -33.97 19.94
C VAL A 263 -10.00 -34.85 20.45
N GLU A 264 -10.28 -36.13 20.68
CA GLU A 264 -9.28 -37.14 21.01
C GLU A 264 -8.56 -37.65 19.75
N ASN A 265 -7.24 -37.88 19.88
CA ASN A 265 -6.34 -38.33 18.82
C ASN A 265 -6.60 -37.61 17.47
N PRO A 266 -6.52 -36.26 17.46
CA PRO A 266 -6.92 -35.50 16.28
C PRO A 266 -6.00 -35.81 15.10
N THR A 267 -6.58 -35.93 13.91
CA THR A 267 -5.82 -35.78 12.66
C THR A 267 -5.30 -34.35 12.54
N LEU A 268 -4.28 -34.11 11.70
CA LEU A 268 -3.79 -32.75 11.45
C LEU A 268 -4.91 -31.79 11.04
N ARG A 269 -5.80 -32.24 10.15
CA ARG A 269 -6.93 -31.42 9.66
C ARG A 269 -7.90 -31.08 10.80
N GLN A 270 -8.21 -32.04 11.67
CA GLN A 270 -9.07 -31.80 12.83
C GLN A 270 -8.41 -30.89 13.86
N MET A 271 -7.09 -31.02 14.08
CA MET A 271 -6.33 -30.12 14.92
C MET A 271 -6.42 -28.67 14.41
N VAL A 272 -6.13 -28.45 13.12
CA VAL A 272 -6.21 -27.12 12.50
C VAL A 272 -7.62 -26.57 12.63
N ALA A 273 -8.64 -27.35 12.29
CA ALA A 273 -10.04 -26.94 12.38
C ALA A 273 -10.48 -26.65 13.83
N ALA A 274 -9.99 -27.40 14.82
CA ALA A 274 -10.29 -27.16 16.22
C ALA A 274 -9.66 -25.84 16.69
N ILE A 275 -8.39 -25.60 16.37
CA ILE A 275 -7.68 -24.37 16.74
C ILE A 275 -8.29 -23.13 16.05
N SER A 276 -8.65 -23.23 14.76
CA SER A 276 -9.23 -22.11 14.00
C SER A 276 -10.57 -21.63 14.55
N LYS A 277 -11.35 -22.49 15.21
CA LYS A 277 -12.63 -22.11 15.84
C LYS A 277 -12.47 -21.12 16.99
N HIS A 278 -11.27 -20.98 17.54
CA HIS A 278 -11.00 -20.08 18.66
C HIS A 278 -10.52 -18.74 18.14
N PRO A 279 -11.25 -17.64 18.42
CA PRO A 279 -10.71 -16.30 18.27
C PRO A 279 -9.37 -16.12 18.98
N PRO A 280 -8.55 -15.14 18.58
CA PRO A 280 -7.26 -14.91 19.20
C PRO A 280 -7.40 -14.50 20.66
N GLY A 281 -6.55 -15.05 21.52
CA GLY A 281 -6.56 -14.84 22.96
C GLY A 281 -7.49 -15.80 23.72
N GLU A 282 -8.35 -16.55 23.04
CA GLU A 282 -9.17 -17.58 23.65
C GLU A 282 -8.37 -18.84 24.02
N PRO A 283 -8.70 -19.53 25.11
CA PRO A 283 -7.94 -20.69 25.56
C PRO A 283 -8.29 -21.96 24.78
N VAL A 284 -7.28 -22.60 24.20
CA VAL A 284 -7.31 -23.95 23.62
C VAL A 284 -6.71 -24.93 24.62
N HIS A 285 -7.39 -26.05 24.89
CA HIS A 285 -6.86 -27.10 25.75
C HIS A 285 -6.11 -28.14 24.90
N VAL A 286 -4.86 -28.42 25.21
CA VAL A 286 -4.03 -29.36 24.47
C VAL A 286 -3.42 -30.36 25.43
N THR A 287 -3.64 -31.65 25.20
CA THR A 287 -2.95 -32.73 25.93
C THR A 287 -1.93 -33.38 25.02
N ILE A 288 -0.72 -33.57 25.54
CA ILE A 288 0.39 -34.21 24.83
C ILE A 288 0.97 -35.40 25.58
N LEU A 289 1.70 -36.23 24.84
CA LEU A 289 2.68 -37.18 25.34
C LEU A 289 4.09 -36.70 24.95
N ARG A 290 4.93 -36.46 25.95
CA ARG A 290 6.35 -36.16 25.74
C ARG A 290 7.16 -37.47 25.70
N ARG A 291 8.32 -37.45 25.03
CA ARG A 291 9.15 -38.64 24.70
C ARG A 291 9.49 -39.57 25.88
N ASP A 292 9.38 -39.11 27.11
CA ASP A 292 9.60 -39.83 28.37
C ASP A 292 8.31 -40.38 28.99
N GLU A 293 7.27 -40.59 28.17
CA GLU A 293 5.93 -41.06 28.55
C GLU A 293 5.19 -40.13 29.53
N GLN A 294 5.63 -38.88 29.64
CA GLN A 294 4.98 -37.88 30.47
C GLN A 294 3.75 -37.30 29.77
N PHE A 295 2.61 -37.40 30.45
CA PHE A 295 1.37 -36.72 30.06
C PHE A 295 1.41 -35.27 30.55
N MET A 296 1.15 -34.34 29.64
CA MET A 296 1.07 -32.92 29.97
C MET A 296 -0.18 -32.31 29.35
N SER A 297 -0.89 -31.51 30.13
CA SER A 297 -2.05 -30.74 29.65
C SER A 297 -1.75 -29.26 29.76
N PHE A 298 -2.01 -28.53 28.67
CA PHE A 298 -1.79 -27.11 28.55
C PHE A 298 -3.10 -26.40 28.25
N ARG A 299 -3.31 -25.25 28.88
CA ARG A 299 -4.33 -24.28 28.49
C ARG A 299 -3.63 -23.13 27.79
N ILE A 300 -3.62 -23.18 26.46
CA ILE A 300 -2.85 -22.28 25.61
C ILE A 300 -3.78 -21.19 25.10
N ARG A 301 -3.52 -19.93 25.46
CA ARG A 301 -4.24 -18.82 24.82
C ARG A 301 -3.83 -18.74 23.36
N SER A 302 -4.78 -18.97 22.45
CA SER A 302 -4.57 -18.87 21.01
C SER A 302 -3.91 -17.53 20.71
N GLY A 303 -2.93 -17.58 19.85
CA GLY A 303 -2.39 -16.39 19.22
C GLY A 303 -3.24 -16.04 18.02
N SER A 304 -2.88 -14.93 17.44
CA SER A 304 -3.05 -14.70 16.02
C SER A 304 -1.86 -13.89 15.56
N ASP A 305 -1.84 -13.61 14.27
CA ASP A 305 -1.01 -12.54 13.75
C ASP A 305 -1.43 -11.16 14.32
N PHE A 306 -2.55 -11.06 15.05
CA PHE A 306 -3.17 -9.81 15.47
C PHE A 306 -3.30 -9.68 16.99
N GLY A 307 -2.35 -8.93 17.57
CA GLY A 307 -2.50 -8.36 18.91
C GLY A 307 -1.85 -9.19 20.02
N THR A 308 -0.51 -9.18 20.05
CA THR A 308 0.34 -9.36 21.25
C THR A 308 0.88 -10.77 21.63
N GLY A 309 0.89 -11.77 20.73
CA GLY A 309 1.56 -13.05 21.06
C GLY A 309 1.84 -14.12 19.97
N ARG A 310 1.71 -13.75 18.68
CA ARG A 310 2.21 -14.32 17.39
C ARG A 310 2.02 -15.81 17.03
N CYS A 311 1.49 -16.08 15.83
CA CYS A 311 1.95 -17.24 15.03
C CYS A 311 2.11 -16.88 13.56
N GLN A 312 3.29 -16.35 13.23
CA GLN A 312 3.64 -15.95 11.87
C GLN A 312 3.73 -17.16 10.95
N CYS A 313 2.94 -17.10 9.88
CA CYS A 313 2.38 -18.19 9.07
C CYS A 313 3.38 -19.24 8.54
N GLU A 314 2.94 -20.51 8.55
CA GLU A 314 3.07 -21.44 7.42
C GLU A 314 1.81 -22.33 7.43
N ILE A 315 0.81 -21.99 6.62
CA ILE A 315 -0.29 -22.91 6.29
C ILE A 315 0.26 -23.83 5.19
N ASN A 316 0.26 -25.14 5.44
CA ASN A 316 0.66 -26.15 4.46
C ASN A 316 -0.28 -26.08 3.23
N PRO A 317 0.22 -25.86 2.00
CA PRO A 317 -0.59 -25.71 0.78
C PRO A 317 -1.20 -27.03 0.26
N SER A 318 -1.22 -28.10 1.05
CA SER A 318 -1.73 -29.42 0.66
C SER A 318 -3.16 -29.73 1.15
N LEU A 319 -3.99 -28.72 1.43
CA LEU A 319 -5.42 -28.88 1.72
C LEU A 319 -6.27 -27.98 0.82
#